data_AF-A0A954R6J8-F1
#
_entry.id   AF-A0A954R6J8-F1
#
_cell.length_a   1.000
_cell.length_b   1.000
_cell.length_c   1.000
_cell.angle_alpha   90.00
_cell.angle_beta   90.00
_cell.angle_gamma   90.00
#
_symmetry.space_group_name_H-M   'P 1'
#
loop_
_entity.id
_entity.type
_entity.pdbx_description
1 polymer ?
#
loop_
_entity_poly.entity_id
_entity_poly.type
_entity_poly.pdbx_seq_one_letter_code
_entity_poly.pdbx_strand_id
1 'polypeptide(L)'
;LIERHPNLDELLDVDPPQRDAACVALASLLPACRDQQWTERDEFLAGLTRLSPQAAGKIEEILAEADGTFAEFAPIMKLAIPECSLVQWYSAE
;
A
#
# COMPACT_ATOMS: atom_id res chain seq x y z
N LEU A 1 -14.05 -12.13 1.98
CA LEU A 1 -13.09 -11.71 0.93
C LEU A 1 -11.71 -11.45 1.54
N ILE A 2 -11.28 -12.29 2.49
CA ILE A 2 -9.99 -12.26 3.19
C ILE A 2 -9.63 -13.72 3.55
N GLU A 3 -9.67 -14.63 2.57
CA GLU A 3 -9.39 -16.07 2.81
C GLU A 3 -8.04 -16.52 2.27
N ARG A 4 -7.32 -15.62 1.60
CA ARG A 4 -5.90 -15.76 1.29
C ARG A 4 -5.35 -14.36 1.56
N HIS A 5 -4.62 -14.16 2.64
CA HIS A 5 -3.49 -13.24 2.59
C HIS A 5 -2.47 -14.02 1.78
N PRO A 6 -2.40 -13.88 0.43
CA PRO A 6 -1.35 -14.56 -0.27
C PRO A 6 -0.07 -13.87 0.20
N ASN A 7 0.76 -14.64 0.90
CA ASN A 7 2.03 -14.17 1.42
C ASN A 7 2.76 -13.50 0.25
N LEU A 8 3.03 -12.20 0.36
CA LEU A 8 3.55 -11.40 -0.75
C LEU A 8 4.81 -12.06 -1.34
N ASP A 9 5.62 -12.65 -0.47
CA ASP A 9 6.81 -13.42 -0.83
C ASP A 9 6.48 -14.64 -1.70
N GLU A 10 5.44 -15.42 -1.36
CA GLU A 10 5.02 -16.58 -2.15
C GLU A 10 4.59 -16.17 -3.57
N LEU A 11 3.94 -15.01 -3.73
CA LEU A 11 3.53 -14.52 -5.04
C LEU A 11 4.69 -14.04 -5.90
N LEU A 12 5.79 -13.60 -5.27
CA LEU A 12 6.99 -13.12 -5.94
C LEU A 12 7.99 -14.25 -6.21
N ASP A 13 7.94 -15.35 -5.45
CA ASP A 13 8.88 -16.48 -5.55
C ASP A 13 8.46 -17.56 -6.58
N VAL A 14 7.21 -17.54 -7.05
CA VAL A 14 6.74 -18.43 -8.14
C VAL A 14 7.27 -17.98 -9.51
N ASP A 15 7.45 -18.94 -10.44
CA ASP A 15 7.88 -18.66 -11.82
C ASP A 15 6.79 -19.03 -12.85
N PRO A 16 6.21 -18.07 -13.60
CA PRO A 16 6.49 -16.64 -13.54
C PRO A 16 5.85 -15.97 -12.30
N PRO A 17 6.43 -14.86 -11.79
CA PRO A 17 5.92 -14.16 -10.62
C PRO A 17 4.52 -13.60 -10.89
N GLN A 18 3.62 -13.75 -9.91
CA GLN A 18 2.23 -13.32 -10.00
C GLN A 18 2.11 -11.84 -9.63
N ARG A 19 2.69 -10.96 -10.44
CA ARG A 19 2.82 -9.52 -10.16
C ARG A 19 1.49 -8.83 -9.85
N ASP A 20 0.42 -9.15 -10.57
CA ASP A 20 -0.89 -8.51 -10.34
C ASP A 20 -1.44 -8.85 -8.95
N ALA A 21 -1.34 -10.12 -8.54
CA ALA A 21 -1.72 -10.54 -7.21
C ALA A 21 -0.79 -9.92 -6.14
N ALA A 22 0.51 -9.80 -6.45
CA ALA A 22 1.48 -9.20 -5.55
C ALA A 22 1.21 -7.69 -5.34
N CYS A 23 0.80 -6.96 -6.38
CA CYS A 23 0.37 -5.57 -6.24
C CYS A 23 -0.83 -5.43 -5.30
N VAL A 24 -1.82 -6.32 -5.43
CA VAL A 24 -3.00 -6.32 -4.56
C VAL A 24 -2.62 -6.67 -3.11
N ALA A 25 -1.78 -7.68 -2.93
CA ALA A 25 -1.26 -8.06 -1.61
C ALA A 25 -0.49 -6.90 -0.97
N LEU A 26 0.38 -6.24 -1.73
CA LEU A 26 1.15 -5.08 -1.29
C LEU A 26 0.23 -3.91 -0.87
N ALA A 27 -0.81 -3.60 -1.66
CA ALA A 27 -1.76 -2.55 -1.31
C ALA A 27 -2.56 -2.86 -0.04
N SER A 28 -2.75 -4.14 0.31
CA SER A 28 -3.42 -4.55 1.55
C SER A 28 -2.59 -4.33 2.82
N LEU A 29 -1.28 -4.05 2.66
CA LEU A 29 -0.38 -3.70 3.75
C LEU A 29 -0.38 -2.20 4.06
N LEU A 30 -1.16 -1.38 3.34
CA LEU A 30 -1.36 0.03 3.67
C LEU A 30 -2.23 0.17 4.93
N PRO A 31 -2.01 1.20 5.75
CA PRO A 31 -2.82 1.42 6.94
C PRO A 31 -4.28 1.72 6.53
N ALA A 32 -5.23 1.17 7.26
CA ALA A 32 -6.63 1.50 7.08
C ALA A 32 -6.95 2.90 7.63
N CYS A 33 -8.02 3.53 7.15
CA CYS A 33 -8.39 4.90 7.55
C CYS A 33 -8.65 5.10 9.05
N ARG A 34 -8.78 4.03 9.83
CA ARG A 34 -9.04 4.05 11.28
C ARG A 34 -7.87 3.55 12.11
N ASP A 35 -6.80 3.13 11.47
CA ASP A 35 -5.65 2.60 12.17
C ASP A 35 -4.90 3.74 12.87
N GLN A 36 -4.35 3.42 14.04
CA GLN A 36 -3.56 4.36 14.85
C GLN A 36 -2.07 4.17 14.64
N GLN A 37 -1.66 3.15 13.87
CA GLN A 37 -0.27 2.79 13.58
C GLN A 37 -0.22 2.04 12.24
N TRP A 38 0.87 2.18 11.50
CA TRP A 38 1.17 1.37 10.31
C TRP A 38 2.11 0.22 10.67
N THR A 39 1.55 -0.89 11.16
CA THR A 39 2.33 -2.03 11.69
C THR A 39 3.12 -2.74 10.60
N GLU A 40 2.57 -2.81 9.39
CA GLU A 40 3.09 -3.53 8.23
C GLU A 40 4.00 -2.66 7.34
N ARG A 41 4.42 -1.46 7.80
CA ARG A 41 5.24 -0.51 7.01
C ARG A 41 6.49 -1.16 6.43
N ASP A 42 7.24 -1.89 7.27
CA ASP A 42 8.50 -2.50 6.86
C ASP A 42 8.28 -3.62 5.83
N GLU A 43 7.22 -4.41 5.99
CA GLU A 43 6.82 -5.45 5.04
C GLU A 43 6.40 -4.84 3.70
N PHE A 44 5.63 -3.75 3.73
CA PHE A 44 5.27 -3.00 2.54
C PHE A 44 6.51 -2.48 1.80
N LEU A 45 7.46 -1.86 2.49
CA LEU A 45 8.66 -1.30 1.85
C LEU A 45 9.58 -2.38 1.27
N ALA A 46 9.75 -3.49 1.99
CA ALA A 46 10.49 -4.65 1.48
C ALA A 46 9.80 -5.22 0.23
N GLY A 47 8.50 -5.43 0.29
CA GLY A 47 7.67 -5.92 -0.81
C GLY A 47 7.71 -5.02 -2.05
N LEU A 48 7.55 -3.71 -1.87
CA LEU A 48 7.62 -2.72 -2.94
C LEU A 48 9.00 -2.71 -3.60
N THR A 49 10.08 -2.78 -2.79
CA THR A 49 11.45 -2.83 -3.31
C THR A 49 11.68 -4.09 -4.15
N ARG A 50 11.15 -5.25 -3.72
CA ARG A 50 11.24 -6.51 -4.48
C ARG A 50 10.44 -6.44 -5.78
N LEU A 51 9.23 -5.86 -5.74
CA LEU A 51 8.33 -5.75 -6.88
C LEU A 51 8.86 -4.74 -7.92
N SER A 52 9.33 -3.58 -7.45
CA SER A 52 9.85 -2.50 -8.27
C SER A 52 10.78 -1.57 -7.46
N PRO A 53 12.11 -1.77 -7.56
CA PRO A 53 13.09 -0.89 -6.92
C PRO A 53 12.97 0.57 -7.36
N GLN A 54 12.52 0.80 -8.60
CA GLN A 54 12.30 2.15 -9.14
C GLN A 54 11.11 2.84 -8.46
N ALA A 55 10.05 2.10 -8.16
CA ALA A 55 8.89 2.63 -7.43
C ALA A 55 9.23 2.89 -5.97
N ALA A 56 10.02 2.01 -5.33
CA ALA A 56 10.50 2.21 -3.97
C ALA A 56 11.28 3.53 -3.81
N GLY A 57 12.11 3.89 -4.80
CA GLY A 57 12.83 5.16 -4.82
C GLY A 57 11.95 6.41 -4.98
N LYS A 58 10.65 6.26 -5.23
CA LYS A 58 9.67 7.34 -5.43
C LYS A 58 8.42 7.15 -4.56
N ILE A 59 8.53 6.41 -3.47
CA ILE A 59 7.35 6.02 -2.68
C ILE A 59 6.57 7.24 -2.17
N GLU A 60 7.25 8.31 -1.72
CA GLU A 60 6.58 9.54 -1.30
C GLU A 60 5.71 10.15 -2.40
N GLU A 61 6.19 10.18 -3.65
CA GLU A 61 5.44 10.69 -4.81
C GLU A 61 4.21 9.81 -5.08
N ILE A 62 4.37 8.48 -5.01
CA ILE A 62 3.29 7.51 -5.24
C ILE A 62 2.22 7.62 -4.15
N LEU A 63 2.62 7.74 -2.88
CA LEU A 63 1.69 7.91 -1.76
C LEU A 63 0.97 9.27 -1.85
N ALA A 64 1.65 10.33 -2.28
CA ALA A 64 1.04 11.65 -2.46
C ALA A 64 -0.01 11.64 -3.57
N GLU A 65 0.27 10.95 -4.69
CA GLU A 65 -0.69 10.77 -5.77
C GLU A 65 -1.91 9.94 -5.32
N ALA A 66 -1.68 8.87 -4.54
CA ALA A 66 -2.74 8.05 -3.97
C ALA A 66 -3.62 8.85 -3.00
N ASP A 67 -3.01 9.64 -2.10
CA ASP A 67 -3.72 10.53 -1.17
C ASP A 67 -4.59 11.55 -1.91
N GLY A 68 -4.03 12.20 -2.95
CA GLY A 68 -4.75 13.18 -3.76
C GLY A 68 -5.94 12.56 -4.51
N THR A 69 -5.72 11.40 -5.12
CA THR A 69 -6.76 10.64 -5.82
C THR A 69 -7.86 10.24 -4.83
N PHE A 70 -7.50 9.70 -3.66
CA PHE A 70 -8.47 9.29 -2.66
C PHE A 70 -9.30 10.48 -2.13
N ALA A 71 -8.68 11.64 -1.91
CA ALA A 71 -9.37 12.84 -1.47
C ALA A 71 -10.42 13.34 -2.48
N GLU A 72 -10.17 13.16 -3.78
CA GLU A 72 -11.13 13.49 -4.84
C GLU A 72 -12.29 12.48 -4.91
N PHE A 73 -11.99 11.18 -4.82
CA PHE A 73 -12.98 10.12 -5.03
C PHE A 73 -13.79 9.74 -3.78
N ALA A 74 -13.22 9.87 -2.58
CA ALA A 74 -13.89 9.46 -1.34
C ALA A 74 -15.24 10.17 -1.09
N PRO A 75 -15.38 11.50 -1.31
CA PRO A 75 -16.66 12.18 -1.16
C PRO A 75 -17.73 11.69 -2.14
N ILE A 76 -17.34 11.38 -3.38
CA ILE A 76 -18.24 10.87 -4.43
C ILE A 76 -18.82 9.52 -3.99
N MET A 77 -17.97 8.68 -3.41
CA MET A 77 -18.31 7.35 -2.93
C MET A 77 -18.92 7.34 -1.51
N LYS A 78 -19.06 8.51 -0.87
CA LYS A 78 -19.48 8.67 0.54
C LYS A 78 -18.62 7.86 1.52
N LEU A 79 -17.33 7.75 1.23
CA LEU A 79 -16.34 7.12 2.10
C LEU A 79 -15.83 8.14 3.13
N ALA A 80 -15.37 7.64 4.28
CA ALA A 80 -14.69 8.45 5.26
C ALA A 80 -13.30 8.84 4.74
N ILE A 81 -12.91 10.10 4.95
CA ILE A 81 -11.56 10.58 4.66
C ILE A 81 -10.69 10.29 5.90
N PRO A 82 -9.52 9.63 5.75
CA PRO A 82 -8.57 9.44 6.84
C PRO A 82 -8.18 10.76 7.50
N GLU A 83 -7.97 10.76 8.81
CA GLU A 83 -7.43 11.92 9.54
C GLU A 83 -5.93 12.12 9.26
N CYS A 84 -5.24 11.05 8.89
CA CYS A 84 -3.82 11.02 8.55
C CYS A 84 -3.66 10.42 7.14
N SER A 85 -2.96 11.13 6.27
CA SER A 85 -2.67 10.71 4.90
C SER A 85 -1.56 9.65 4.85
N LEU A 86 -1.44 8.90 3.76
CA LEU A 86 -0.36 7.92 3.58
C LEU A 86 1.02 8.56 3.61
N VAL A 87 1.19 9.74 3.02
CA VAL A 87 2.45 10.50 3.10
C VAL A 87 2.75 10.89 4.55
N GLN A 88 1.75 11.33 5.30
CA GLN A 88 1.94 11.67 6.71
C GLN A 88 2.33 10.43 7.53
N TRP A 89 1.68 9.29 7.29
CA TRP A 89 2.06 8.01 7.88
C TRP A 89 3.51 7.61 7.57
N TYR A 90 3.94 7.86 6.34
CA TYR A 90 5.28 7.52 5.90
C TYR A 90 6.37 8.43 6.52
N SER A 91 6.06 9.71 6.76
CA SER A 91 6.99 10.70 7.29
C SER A 91 7.00 10.82 8.83
N ALA A 92 6.04 10.23 9.54
CA ALA A 92 5.85 10.43 10.98
C ALA A 92 6.81 9.62 11.90
N GLU A 93 8.10 9.56 11.58
CA GLU A 93 9.13 8.92 12.42
C GLU A 93 9.34 9.59 13.78
#